data_AF-A0A0A2BXN6-F1
#
_entry.id   AF-A0A0A2BXN6-F1
#
_cell.length_a   1.000
_cell.length_b   1.000
_cell.length_c   1.000
_cell.angle_alpha   90.00
_cell.angle_beta   90.00
_cell.angle_gamma   90.00
#
_symmetry.space_group_name_H-M   'P 1'
#
loop_
_entity.id
_entity.type
_entity.pdbx_description
1 polymer ?
#
loop_
_entity_poly.entity_id
_entity_poly.type
_entity_poly.pdbx_seq_one_letter_code
_entity_poly.pdbx_strand_id
1 'polypeptide(L)'
;MTKKLIALVPPEGNDAAAWAVYNNTFSRFVAVKEEQAQETKKELLILWTDYFKPEHLASFPDLHDTFWKAAKLCSACKVNVDQQKAEELMNAVEVIHNIFWKSKGRSDSWVTAS
;
A
#
# COMPACT_ATOMS: atom_id res chain seq x y z
N MET A 1 -9.39 0.94 1.10
CA MET A 1 -10.50 1.16 0.14
C MET A 1 -10.82 -0.05 -0.72
N THR A 2 -9.85 -0.89 -1.09
CA THR A 2 -10.05 -2.10 -1.92
C THR A 2 -11.21 -2.99 -1.47
N LYS A 3 -11.27 -3.41 -0.19
CA LYS A 3 -12.41 -4.18 0.34
C LYS A 3 -13.76 -3.49 0.13
N LYS A 4 -13.83 -2.16 0.30
CA LYS A 4 -15.06 -1.38 0.09
C LYS A 4 -15.46 -1.30 -1.38
N LEU A 5 -14.49 -1.24 -2.30
CA LEU A 5 -14.73 -1.29 -3.74
C LEU A 5 -15.26 -2.67 -4.18
N ILE A 6 -14.69 -3.75 -3.65
CA ILE A 6 -15.16 -5.13 -3.92
C ILE A 6 -16.59 -5.34 -3.41
N ALA A 7 -16.91 -4.79 -2.25
CA ALA A 7 -18.24 -4.90 -1.64
C ALA A 7 -19.27 -3.92 -2.24
N LEU A 8 -18.87 -2.98 -3.11
CA LEU A 8 -19.77 -2.00 -3.69
C LEU A 8 -20.59 -2.65 -4.82
N VAL A 9 -21.88 -2.84 -4.58
CA VAL A 9 -22.78 -3.50 -5.54
C VAL A 9 -23.29 -2.49 -6.57
N PRO A 10 -23.13 -2.76 -7.88
CA PRO A 10 -23.70 -1.92 -8.92
C PRO A 10 -25.23 -2.04 -8.92
N PRO A 11 -25.97 -0.94 -9.18
CA PRO A 11 -27.42 -0.99 -9.29
C PRO A 11 -27.85 -1.78 -10.54
N GLU A 12 -29.01 -2.41 -10.47
CA GLU A 12 -29.61 -3.12 -11.60
C GLU A 12 -30.40 -2.17 -12.52
N GLY A 13 -30.45 -2.49 -13.81
CA GLY A 13 -31.24 -1.73 -14.80
C GLY A 13 -30.66 -0.35 -15.14
N ASN A 14 -31.54 0.56 -15.61
CA ASN A 14 -31.16 1.85 -16.21
C ASN A 14 -31.58 3.07 -15.36
N ASP A 15 -31.71 2.91 -14.04
CA ASP A 15 -32.00 4.06 -13.16
C ASP A 15 -30.78 4.99 -13.06
N ALA A 16 -30.87 6.12 -13.74
CA ALA A 16 -29.81 7.12 -13.79
C ALA A 16 -29.43 7.68 -12.41
N ALA A 17 -30.39 7.81 -11.48
CA ALA A 17 -30.12 8.33 -10.15
C ALA A 17 -29.31 7.32 -9.32
N ALA A 18 -29.69 6.03 -9.37
CA ALA A 18 -28.96 4.97 -8.71
C ALA A 18 -27.52 4.84 -9.24
N TRP A 19 -27.35 4.89 -10.57
CA TRP A 19 -26.02 4.86 -11.19
C TRP A 19 -25.16 6.08 -10.81
N ALA A 20 -25.74 7.28 -10.71
CA ALA A 20 -25.01 8.46 -10.26
C ALA A 20 -24.48 8.31 -8.83
N VAL A 21 -25.29 7.76 -7.91
CA VAL A 21 -24.87 7.51 -6.52
C VAL A 21 -23.74 6.47 -6.45
N TYR A 22 -23.86 5.38 -7.21
CA TYR A 22 -22.82 4.35 -7.31
C TYR A 22 -21.50 4.94 -7.84
N ASN A 23 -21.55 5.65 -8.97
CA ASN A 23 -20.36 6.22 -9.61
C ASN A 23 -19.64 7.24 -8.73
N ASN A 24 -20.40 8.08 -8.02
CA ASN A 24 -19.82 9.04 -7.06
C ASN A 24 -19.10 8.32 -5.91
N THR A 25 -19.68 7.24 -5.40
CA THR A 25 -19.08 6.44 -4.31
C THR A 25 -17.84 5.70 -4.79
N PHE A 26 -17.94 5.01 -5.94
CA PHE A 26 -16.84 4.30 -6.57
C PHE A 26 -15.66 5.23 -6.84
N SER A 27 -15.90 6.37 -7.47
CA SER A 27 -14.87 7.37 -7.80
C SER A 27 -14.12 7.86 -6.55
N ARG A 28 -14.84 8.19 -5.46
CA ARG A 28 -14.21 8.60 -4.20
C ARG A 28 -13.36 7.51 -3.58
N PHE A 29 -13.81 6.25 -3.61
CA PHE A 29 -13.01 5.14 -3.09
C PHE A 29 -11.76 4.86 -3.93
N VAL A 30 -11.85 4.99 -5.25
CA VAL A 30 -10.69 4.89 -6.15
C VAL A 30 -9.70 6.02 -5.87
N ALA A 31 -10.17 7.26 -5.76
CA ALA A 31 -9.31 8.42 -5.47
C ALA A 31 -8.52 8.22 -4.18
N VAL A 32 -9.18 7.85 -3.07
CA VAL A 32 -8.51 7.60 -1.79
C VAL A 32 -7.56 6.41 -1.87
N LYS A 33 -7.91 5.34 -2.60
CA LYS A 33 -7.00 4.20 -2.83
C LYS A 33 -5.72 4.63 -3.51
N GLU A 34 -5.83 5.46 -4.55
CA GLU A 34 -4.67 5.93 -5.31
C GLU A 34 -3.79 6.89 -4.52
N GLU A 35 -4.40 7.82 -3.79
CA GLU A 35 -3.71 8.77 -2.92
C GLU A 35 -2.88 8.04 -1.86
N GLN A 36 -3.50 7.09 -1.14
CA GLN A 36 -2.84 6.37 -0.05
C GLN A 36 -1.74 5.43 -0.54
N ALA A 37 -1.92 4.79 -1.70
CA ALA A 37 -0.86 3.99 -2.32
C ALA A 37 0.31 4.87 -2.82
N GLN A 38 0.03 6.09 -3.27
CA GLN A 38 1.05 7.06 -3.65
C GLN A 38 1.84 7.57 -2.43
N GLU A 39 1.14 7.89 -1.34
CA GLU A 39 1.74 8.31 -0.07
C GLU A 39 2.64 7.21 0.49
N THR A 40 2.13 5.98 0.58
CA THR A 40 2.93 4.80 0.99
C THR A 40 4.20 4.67 0.16
N LYS A 41 4.09 4.78 -1.18
CA LYS A 41 5.26 4.71 -2.06
C LYS A 41 6.28 5.82 -1.77
N LYS A 42 5.82 7.05 -1.54
CA LYS A 42 6.71 8.18 -1.22
C LYS A 42 7.48 7.90 0.06
N GLU A 43 6.80 7.51 1.14
CA GLU A 43 7.44 7.26 2.43
C GLU A 43 8.42 6.08 2.39
N LEU A 44 8.07 5.01 1.64
CA LEU A 44 9.01 3.91 1.38
C LEU A 44 10.26 4.38 0.64
N LEU A 45 10.11 5.23 -0.39
CA LEU A 45 11.26 5.75 -1.13
C LEU A 45 12.14 6.64 -0.24
N ILE A 46 11.54 7.50 0.59
CA ILE A 46 12.29 8.34 1.55
C ILE A 46 13.10 7.47 2.51
N LEU A 47 12.51 6.42 3.09
CA LEU A 47 13.27 5.50 3.92
C LEU A 47 14.44 4.87 3.15
N TRP A 48 14.18 4.44 1.91
CA TRP A 48 15.17 3.77 1.09
C TRP A 48 16.36 4.67 0.74
N THR A 49 16.10 5.92 0.33
CA THR A 49 17.13 6.82 -0.20
C THR A 49 17.77 7.70 0.86
N ASP A 50 17.05 8.04 1.93
CA ASP A 50 17.48 9.06 2.88
C ASP A 50 17.93 8.45 4.22
N TYR A 51 17.30 7.35 4.64
CA TYR A 51 17.62 6.69 5.92
C TYR A 51 18.64 5.56 5.78
N PHE A 52 18.43 4.62 4.85
CA PHE A 52 19.32 3.47 4.71
C PHE A 52 20.68 3.86 4.10
N LYS A 53 21.73 3.17 4.53
CA LYS A 53 23.14 3.51 4.28
C LYS A 53 23.93 2.23 3.99
N PRO A 54 25.15 2.31 3.42
CA PRO A 54 25.94 1.12 3.07
C PRO A 54 26.13 0.11 4.21
N GLU A 55 26.29 0.57 5.45
CA GLU A 55 26.40 -0.29 6.63
C GLU A 55 25.14 -1.13 6.89
N HIS A 56 23.96 -0.62 6.53
CA HIS A 56 22.70 -1.37 6.64
C HIS A 56 22.62 -2.46 5.56
N LEU A 57 23.17 -2.21 4.36
CA LEU A 57 23.18 -3.20 3.26
C LEU A 57 24.01 -4.43 3.61
N ALA A 58 25.08 -4.28 4.39
CA ALA A 58 25.86 -5.41 4.88
C ALA A 58 25.04 -6.34 5.81
N SER A 59 24.06 -5.79 6.55
CA SER A 59 23.19 -6.56 7.44
C SER A 59 21.91 -7.06 6.76
N PHE A 60 21.48 -6.39 5.70
CA PHE A 60 20.24 -6.63 4.96
C PHE A 60 20.53 -6.66 3.45
N PRO A 61 21.12 -7.75 2.92
CA PRO A 61 21.56 -7.81 1.53
C PRO A 61 20.41 -7.73 0.51
N ASP A 62 19.18 -8.05 0.93
CA ASP A 62 17.95 -8.01 0.15
C ASP A 62 17.18 -6.68 0.24
N LEU A 63 17.74 -5.67 0.90
CA LEU A 63 17.09 -4.38 1.15
C LEU A 63 16.58 -3.71 -0.13
N HIS A 64 17.43 -3.61 -1.15
CA HIS A 64 17.08 -2.96 -2.42
C HIS A 64 15.92 -3.67 -3.13
N ASP A 65 15.95 -5.00 -3.20
CA ASP A 65 14.91 -5.79 -3.83
C ASP A 65 13.58 -5.68 -3.06
N THR A 66 13.66 -5.69 -1.72
CA THR A 66 12.50 -5.50 -0.84
C THR A 66 11.80 -4.16 -1.11
N PHE A 67 12.55 -3.05 -1.11
CA PHE A 67 11.99 -1.73 -1.39
C PHE A 67 11.47 -1.60 -2.82
N TRP A 68 12.19 -2.16 -3.80
CA TRP A 68 11.76 -2.15 -5.20
C TRP A 68 10.43 -2.90 -5.40
N LYS A 69 10.30 -4.11 -4.84
CA LYS A 69 9.07 -4.91 -4.88
C LYS A 69 7.92 -4.20 -4.18
N ALA A 70 8.14 -3.63 -2.99
CA ALA A 70 7.13 -2.86 -2.28
C ALA A 70 6.65 -1.64 -3.10
N ALA A 71 7.57 -0.89 -3.72
CA ALA A 71 7.22 0.24 -4.57
C ALA A 71 6.42 -0.17 -5.83
N LYS A 72 6.67 -1.38 -6.38
CA LYS A 72 5.87 -1.97 -7.47
C LYS A 72 4.48 -2.39 -7.00
N LEU A 73 4.37 -2.96 -5.79
CA LEU A 73 3.08 -3.29 -5.18
C LEU A 73 2.23 -2.06 -4.93
N CYS A 74 2.81 -0.93 -4.49
CA CYS A 74 2.10 0.35 -4.43
C CYS A 74 1.52 0.73 -5.80
N SER A 75 2.31 0.63 -6.87
CA SER A 75 1.82 0.90 -8.23
C SER A 75 0.69 -0.04 -8.65
N ALA A 76 0.77 -1.33 -8.34
CA ALA A 76 -0.30 -2.30 -8.61
C ALA A 76 -1.59 -1.95 -7.84
N CYS A 77 -1.48 -1.55 -6.57
CA CYS A 77 -2.62 -1.16 -5.75
C CYS A 77 -3.30 0.14 -6.24
N LYS A 78 -2.56 1.05 -6.90
CA LYS A 78 -3.15 2.23 -7.53
C LYS A 78 -4.07 1.84 -8.69
N VAL A 79 -3.60 0.99 -9.59
CA VAL A 79 -4.32 0.71 -10.85
C VAL A 79 -5.40 -0.36 -10.70
N ASN A 80 -5.22 -1.33 -9.81
CA ASN A 80 -6.12 -2.48 -9.69
C ASN A 80 -7.03 -2.39 -8.46
N VAL A 81 -8.16 -3.09 -8.51
CA VAL A 81 -8.99 -3.43 -7.34
C VAL A 81 -8.72 -4.90 -7.01
N ASP A 82 -7.61 -5.14 -6.30
CA ASP A 82 -7.11 -6.49 -6.00
C ASP A 82 -6.74 -6.56 -4.51
N GLN A 83 -7.48 -7.40 -3.78
CA GLN A 83 -7.29 -7.56 -2.33
C GLN A 83 -5.99 -8.30 -2.00
N GLN A 84 -5.59 -9.26 -2.84
CA GLN A 84 -4.36 -10.02 -2.64
C GLN A 84 -3.14 -9.10 -2.80
N LYS A 85 -3.13 -8.22 -3.82
CA LYS A 85 -2.04 -7.24 -3.99
C LYS A 85 -1.94 -6.25 -2.83
N ALA A 86 -3.07 -5.88 -2.24
CA ALA A 86 -3.09 -5.04 -1.04
C ALA A 86 -2.49 -5.76 0.18
N GLU A 87 -2.74 -7.05 0.35
CA GLU A 87 -2.16 -7.88 1.42
C GLU A 87 -0.66 -8.11 1.20
N GLU A 88 -0.24 -8.39 -0.03
CA GLU A 88 1.18 -8.48 -0.40
C GLU A 88 1.91 -7.17 -0.08
N LEU A 89 1.30 -6.01 -0.33
CA LEU A 89 1.87 -4.71 0.04
C LEU A 89 2.00 -4.57 1.57
N MET A 90 0.97 -4.91 2.33
CA MET A 90 1.02 -4.85 3.81
C MET A 90 2.15 -5.72 4.36
N ASN A 91 2.32 -6.94 3.85
CA ASN A 91 3.39 -7.84 4.25
C ASN A 91 4.77 -7.25 3.92
N ALA A 92 4.93 -6.64 2.74
CA ALA A 92 6.18 -6.00 2.34
C ALA A 92 6.51 -4.80 3.25
N VAL A 93 5.51 -4.00 3.63
CA VAL A 93 5.69 -2.89 4.58
C VAL A 93 6.05 -3.40 5.98
N GLU A 94 5.45 -4.49 6.45
CA GLU A 94 5.81 -5.11 7.74
C GLU A 94 7.26 -5.60 7.75
N VAL A 95 7.73 -6.23 6.66
CA VAL A 95 9.14 -6.62 6.52
C VAL A 95 10.05 -5.39 6.62
N ILE A 96 9.70 -4.29 5.93
CA ILE A 96 10.46 -3.04 5.96
C ILE A 96 10.45 -2.41 7.37
N HIS A 97 9.33 -2.43 8.08
CA HIS A 97 9.22 -1.99 9.48
C HIS A 97 10.19 -2.75 10.37
N ASN A 98 10.22 -4.08 10.24
CA ASN A 98 11.11 -4.94 11.03
C ASN A 98 12.59 -4.66 10.73
N ILE A 99 12.94 -4.48 9.45
CA ILE A 99 14.31 -4.09 9.04
C ILE A 99 14.68 -2.73 9.64
N PHE A 100 13.79 -1.74 9.55
CA PHE A 100 14.02 -0.40 10.07
C PHE A 100 14.30 -0.41 11.58
N TRP A 101 13.46 -1.07 12.38
CA TRP A 101 13.68 -1.11 13.83
C TRP A 101 14.89 -1.95 14.22
N LYS A 102 15.15 -3.06 13.52
CA LYS A 102 16.35 -3.86 13.75
C LYS A 102 17.63 -3.07 13.44
N SER A 103 17.63 -2.22 12.40
CA SER A 103 18.75 -1.32 12.11
C SER A 103 19.05 -0.33 13.26
N LYS A 104 18.07 -0.09 14.14
CA LYS A 104 18.20 0.75 15.34
C LYS A 104 18.43 -0.06 16.63
N GLY A 105 18.64 -1.37 16.54
CA GLY A 105 18.76 -2.25 17.70
C GLY A 105 17.46 -2.42 18.47
N ARG A 106 16.29 -2.24 17.82
CA ARG A 106 14.96 -2.31 18.42
C ARG A 106 14.10 -3.42 17.80
N SER A 107 13.03 -3.80 18.49
CA SER A 107 12.05 -4.81 18.07
C SER A 107 10.62 -4.34 18.36
N ASP A 108 10.28 -3.19 17.79
CA ASP A 108 8.97 -2.57 17.98
C ASP A 108 7.84 -3.39 17.31
N SER A 109 6.72 -3.53 18.01
CA SER A 109 5.56 -4.29 17.52
C SER A 109 4.97 -3.67 16.25
N TRP A 110 4.65 -4.52 15.27
CA TRP A 110 3.82 -4.14 14.14
C TRP A 110 2.36 -4.02 14.58
N VAL A 111 1.76 -2.84 14.38
CA VAL A 111 0.38 -2.56 14.73
C VAL A 111 -0.32 -2.00 13.51
N THR A 112 -1.42 -2.64 13.11
CA THR A 112 -2.28 -2.15 12.03
C THR A 112 -3.38 -1.25 12.59
N ALA A 113 -3.82 -0.29 11.78
CA ALA A 113 -4.99 0.51 12.14
C ALA A 113 -6.22 -0.41 12.23
N SER A 114 -6.99 -0.26 13.31
CA SER A 114 -8.27 -0.93 13.56
C SER A 114 -9.39 -0.40 12.67
#